data_AF-V3ZU47-F1
#
_entry.id   AF-V3ZU47-F1
#
_cell.length_a   1.000
_cell.length_b   1.000
_cell.length_c   1.000
_cell.angle_alpha   90.00
_cell.angle_beta   90.00
_cell.angle_gamma   90.00
#
_symmetry.space_group_name_H-M   'P 1'
#
loop_
_entity.id
_entity.type
_entity.pdbx_description
1 polymer ?
#
loop_
_entity_poly.entity_id
_entity_poly.type
_entity_poly.pdbx_seq_one_letter_code
_entity_poly.pdbx_strand_id
1 'polypeptide(L)'
;MKRWLTSDERRKKEPEVFANVTDGLKKIYKTKLLPLEETYKFHDFHSPQLDDPDFDAKPMILLIGQYSTGKTTFIRYLLEQDFPGMRIGPEPTTDRFIAVMHADSDGTIPGNALVVDPKKQFRPMSKFGNAFLNRFQCSTMNNPVLNSISIIDTPGILSGEKQRVDRGYDFSGVLEWMAERVDRIILLFDAHKLDISDEFRRAIDAIKGYDDKIRIVLNKADMVDHQQLMRVYGALMWSLGKVLNTPEVARVYLGSFWDKPLHFDVNRRLFELEEQDLFRDLQSLPRNATLRKLNDLIKRARLAKVHAYIISHLKKEMPSVFGKDSKKKELINKLQDTYALLQREHQISPGDFPNLKRMQEQLQFHDFTKFQPLKPKLLDNVDQMLATEIARLMQQIPQEEANQTDINVVHGGAFEGYNESPFGIGKGEGIDAGRGEHEWIVAQEQPEFNTRFDQLNPVDGKISGAAAKSELVKSKLPNSVLSKVWKLSDVDKDGMLDQDEWALANHLIKIKLEGHDLPSELPEHLIPPSKRGM
;
A
#
# COMPACT_ATOMS: atom_id res chain seq x y z
N MET A 1 -53.91 -32.90 18.43
CA MET A 1 -52.44 -32.98 18.28
C MET A 1 -52.10 -32.79 16.81
N LYS A 2 -51.03 -32.04 16.48
CA LYS A 2 -50.56 -31.56 15.16
C LYS A 2 -51.06 -30.16 14.76
N ARG A 3 -50.39 -29.14 15.32
CA ARG A 3 -50.38 -27.75 14.86
C ARG A 3 -49.44 -27.69 13.66
N TRP A 4 -49.94 -27.30 12.50
CA TRP A 4 -49.16 -27.12 11.28
C TRP A 4 -48.20 -25.95 11.48
N LEU A 5 -46.89 -26.21 11.40
CA LEU A 5 -45.89 -25.16 11.24
C LEU A 5 -46.01 -24.59 9.83
N THR A 6 -46.21 -23.28 9.72
CA THR A 6 -46.14 -22.52 8.48
C THR A 6 -44.70 -22.55 7.93
N SER A 7 -44.56 -22.62 6.60
CA SER A 7 -43.29 -22.75 5.88
C SER A 7 -42.28 -21.62 6.14
N ASP A 8 -42.72 -20.51 6.74
CA ASP A 8 -41.87 -19.37 7.08
C ASP A 8 -40.95 -19.62 8.28
N GLU A 9 -41.30 -20.51 9.21
CA GLU A 9 -40.42 -20.83 10.35
C GLU A 9 -39.29 -21.78 9.98
N ARG A 10 -39.40 -22.51 8.86
CA ARG A 10 -38.33 -23.42 8.36
C ARG A 10 -37.21 -22.69 7.62
N ARG A 11 -37.41 -21.46 7.14
CA ARG A 11 -36.38 -20.68 6.45
C ARG A 11 -35.35 -20.01 7.37
N LYS A 12 -35.46 -20.14 8.69
CA LYS A 12 -34.65 -19.38 9.65
C LYS A 12 -33.35 -20.04 10.15
N LYS A 13 -32.90 -21.17 9.57
CA LYS A 13 -31.67 -21.85 10.03
C LYS A 13 -30.87 -22.56 8.93
N GLU A 14 -30.86 -22.04 7.70
CA GLU A 14 -29.80 -22.41 6.76
C GLU A 14 -28.78 -21.25 6.71
N PRO A 15 -27.49 -21.52 6.98
CA PRO A 15 -26.47 -20.50 6.88
C PRO A 15 -26.40 -20.06 5.41
N GLU A 16 -26.81 -18.83 5.10
CA GLU A 16 -26.76 -18.31 3.72
C GLU A 16 -25.35 -18.53 3.16
N VAL A 17 -25.27 -19.19 2.00
CA VAL A 17 -24.03 -19.47 1.28
C VAL A 17 -23.87 -18.36 0.26
N PHE A 18 -22.84 -17.53 0.42
CA PHE A 18 -22.52 -16.48 -0.55
C PHE A 18 -21.68 -17.07 -1.69
N ALA A 19 -21.81 -16.50 -2.90
CA ALA A 19 -21.03 -16.92 -4.06
C ALA A 19 -19.54 -16.55 -3.93
N ASN A 20 -19.27 -15.38 -3.34
CA ASN A 20 -17.95 -14.92 -2.91
C ASN A 20 -18.10 -13.92 -1.75
N VAL A 21 -17.01 -13.58 -1.05
CA VAL A 21 -17.04 -12.64 0.08
C VAL A 21 -17.52 -11.24 -0.33
N THR A 22 -17.18 -10.75 -1.52
CA THR A 22 -17.58 -9.42 -2.01
C THR A 22 -19.10 -9.29 -2.16
N ASP A 23 -19.78 -10.29 -2.70
CA ASP A 23 -21.24 -10.33 -2.79
C ASP A 23 -21.89 -10.44 -1.41
N GLY A 24 -21.24 -11.16 -0.49
CA GLY A 24 -21.60 -11.15 0.93
C GLY A 24 -21.56 -9.75 1.53
N LEU A 25 -20.47 -9.01 1.34
CA LEU A 25 -20.32 -7.63 1.81
C LEU A 25 -21.39 -6.69 1.23
N LYS A 26 -21.66 -6.75 -0.08
CA LYS A 26 -22.71 -5.95 -0.73
C LYS A 26 -24.07 -6.19 -0.09
N LYS A 27 -24.45 -7.47 0.07
CA LYS A 27 -25.75 -7.83 0.64
C LYS A 27 -25.87 -7.40 2.09
N ILE A 28 -24.81 -7.62 2.89
CA ILE A 28 -24.76 -7.17 4.28
C ILE A 28 -24.93 -5.66 4.38
N TYR A 29 -24.20 -4.88 3.56
CA TYR A 29 -24.33 -3.43 3.52
C TYR A 29 -25.78 -3.01 3.24
N LYS A 30 -26.36 -3.48 2.14
CA LYS A 30 -27.72 -3.11 1.69
C LYS A 30 -28.80 -3.50 2.68
N THR A 31 -28.66 -4.64 3.37
CA THR A 31 -29.72 -5.19 4.24
C THR A 31 -29.59 -4.79 5.71
N LYS A 32 -28.37 -4.53 6.20
CA LYS A 32 -28.11 -4.27 7.62
C LYS A 32 -27.72 -2.83 7.90
N LEU A 33 -26.80 -2.28 7.11
CA LEU A 33 -26.21 -0.96 7.37
C LEU A 33 -26.96 0.18 6.68
N LEU A 34 -27.27 0.04 5.39
CA LEU A 34 -27.95 1.07 4.60
C LEU A 34 -29.27 1.57 5.23
N PRO A 35 -30.15 0.72 5.80
CA PRO A 35 -31.38 1.21 6.45
C PRO A 35 -31.10 2.11 7.67
N LEU A 36 -29.99 1.86 8.38
CA LEU A 36 -29.54 2.73 9.46
C LEU A 36 -29.03 4.07 8.90
N GLU A 37 -28.19 4.02 7.86
CA GLU A 37 -27.63 5.21 7.21
C GLU A 37 -28.74 6.15 6.67
N GLU A 38 -29.73 5.60 5.96
CA GLU A 38 -30.86 6.36 5.43
C GLU A 38 -31.73 6.95 6.54
N THR A 39 -32.06 6.17 7.57
CA THR A 39 -32.95 6.59 8.67
C THR A 39 -32.40 7.82 9.41
N TYR A 40 -31.09 7.86 9.64
CA TYR A 40 -30.43 8.94 10.38
C TYR A 40 -29.67 9.92 9.48
N LYS A 41 -29.95 9.92 8.17
CA LYS A 41 -29.38 10.86 7.20
C LYS A 41 -27.85 10.86 7.17
N PHE A 42 -27.23 9.70 7.34
CA PHE A 42 -25.77 9.57 7.41
C PHE A 42 -25.05 10.24 6.23
N HIS A 43 -25.62 10.09 5.02
CA HIS A 43 -25.05 10.62 3.78
C HIS A 43 -25.00 12.15 3.69
N ASP A 44 -25.82 12.84 4.47
CA ASP A 44 -25.82 14.31 4.50
C ASP A 44 -24.64 14.85 5.33
N PHE A 45 -24.08 14.04 6.24
CA PHE A 45 -23.04 14.47 7.19
C PHE A 45 -21.65 13.92 6.86
N HIS A 46 -21.59 12.64 6.48
CA HIS A 46 -20.34 11.88 6.39
C HIS A 46 -20.02 11.55 4.94
N SER A 47 -20.34 10.33 4.49
CA SER A 47 -20.03 9.85 3.15
C SER A 47 -21.26 9.32 2.41
N PRO A 48 -21.26 9.42 1.07
CA PRO A 48 -22.41 9.02 0.26
C PRO A 48 -22.69 7.51 0.39
N GLN A 49 -23.86 7.12 -0.08
CA GLN A 49 -24.23 5.71 -0.20
C GLN A 49 -23.21 4.95 -1.06
N LEU A 50 -22.92 3.71 -0.68
CA LEU A 50 -22.09 2.82 -1.48
C LEU A 50 -22.96 2.11 -2.53
N ASP A 51 -22.51 2.14 -3.78
CA ASP A 51 -23.13 1.43 -4.89
C ASP A 51 -22.34 0.14 -5.20
N ASP A 52 -22.90 -0.76 -6.00
CA ASP A 52 -22.25 -2.04 -6.35
C ASP A 52 -20.82 -1.86 -6.92
N PRO A 53 -20.53 -0.85 -7.76
CA PRO A 53 -19.17 -0.57 -8.22
C PRO A 53 -18.16 -0.25 -7.11
N ASP A 54 -18.57 0.28 -5.96
CA ASP A 54 -17.65 0.51 -4.82
C ASP A 54 -17.12 -0.82 -4.26
N PHE A 55 -17.93 -1.89 -4.35
CA PHE A 55 -17.54 -3.23 -3.92
C PHE A 55 -16.81 -4.01 -5.02
N ASP A 56 -17.14 -3.77 -6.29
CA ASP A 56 -16.55 -4.45 -7.44
C ASP A 56 -15.26 -3.80 -7.95
N ALA A 57 -14.97 -2.56 -7.55
CA ALA A 57 -13.79 -1.84 -7.96
C ALA A 57 -12.51 -2.62 -7.60
N LYS A 58 -11.58 -2.66 -8.57
CA LYS A 58 -10.20 -3.10 -8.33
C LYS A 58 -9.52 -2.16 -7.32
N PRO A 59 -8.50 -2.64 -6.59
CA PRO A 59 -7.74 -1.80 -5.69
C PRO A 59 -7.20 -0.56 -6.39
N MET A 60 -7.28 0.58 -5.71
CA MET A 60 -6.82 1.85 -6.26
C MET A 60 -5.59 2.39 -5.53
N ILE A 61 -4.65 2.93 -6.31
CA ILE A 61 -3.48 3.65 -5.79
C ILE A 61 -3.66 5.13 -6.12
N LEU A 62 -3.61 6.00 -5.12
CA LEU A 62 -3.66 7.45 -5.27
C LEU A 62 -2.25 8.05 -5.18
N LEU A 63 -1.81 8.79 -6.21
CA LEU A 63 -0.53 9.51 -6.16
C LEU A 63 -0.75 10.97 -5.79
N ILE A 64 -0.12 11.45 -4.73
CA ILE A 64 -0.19 12.86 -4.31
C ILE A 64 1.23 13.41 -4.20
N GLY A 65 1.43 14.64 -4.67
CA GLY A 65 2.73 15.30 -4.62
C GLY A 65 2.74 16.62 -5.36
N GLN A 66 3.73 17.45 -5.07
CA GLN A 66 3.92 18.74 -5.73
C GLN A 66 4.22 18.61 -7.22
N TYR A 67 4.24 19.74 -7.93
CA TYR A 67 4.65 19.77 -9.34
C TYR A 67 6.06 19.20 -9.53
N SER A 68 6.26 18.52 -10.66
CA SER A 68 7.55 17.96 -11.07
C SER A 68 8.13 16.86 -10.16
N THR A 69 7.41 16.40 -9.13
CA THR A 69 7.84 15.26 -8.26
C THR A 69 7.89 13.91 -8.97
N GLY A 70 7.34 13.81 -10.19
CA GLY A 70 7.42 12.62 -11.03
C GLY A 70 6.23 11.66 -10.94
N LYS A 71 5.05 12.09 -10.46
CA LYS A 71 3.84 11.25 -10.38
C LYS A 71 3.48 10.55 -11.71
N THR A 72 3.29 11.32 -12.78
CA THR A 72 2.96 10.78 -14.11
C THR A 72 4.07 9.86 -14.65
N THR A 73 5.34 10.21 -14.39
CA THR A 73 6.50 9.36 -14.73
C THR A 73 6.52 8.06 -13.95
N PHE A 74 6.17 8.10 -12.66
CA PHE A 74 6.06 6.94 -11.79
C PHE A 74 4.98 5.96 -12.30
N ILE A 75 3.83 6.47 -12.77
CA ILE A 75 2.79 5.63 -13.38
C ILE A 75 3.33 4.98 -14.66
N ARG A 76 3.91 5.77 -15.57
CA ARG A 76 4.52 5.25 -16.80
C ARG A 76 5.57 4.19 -16.50
N TYR A 77 6.36 4.40 -15.45
CA TYR A 77 7.38 3.47 -14.99
C TYR A 77 6.76 2.16 -14.52
N LEU A 78 5.75 2.20 -13.64
CA LEU A 78 5.04 0.99 -13.20
C LEU A 78 4.41 0.21 -14.35
N LEU A 79 3.82 0.92 -15.32
CA LEU A 79 3.14 0.31 -16.46
C LEU A 79 4.09 -0.16 -17.57
N GLU A 80 5.35 0.29 -17.53
CA GLU A 80 6.33 0.22 -18.63
C GLU A 80 5.77 0.68 -19.99
N GLN A 81 4.77 1.56 -19.94
CA GLN A 81 3.99 1.95 -21.10
C GLN A 81 3.41 3.35 -20.90
N ASP A 82 3.34 4.10 -22.00
CA ASP A 82 2.62 5.37 -22.04
C ASP A 82 1.10 5.12 -21.99
N PHE A 83 0.36 5.97 -21.27
CA PHE A 83 -1.10 5.87 -21.16
C PHE A 83 -1.82 7.05 -21.81
N PRO A 84 -3.03 6.86 -22.39
CA PRO A 84 -3.75 7.92 -23.07
C PRO A 84 -3.99 9.16 -22.21
N GLY A 85 -3.71 10.35 -22.77
CA GLY A 85 -3.91 11.62 -22.08
C GLY A 85 -2.82 11.99 -21.07
N MET A 86 -1.75 11.19 -20.95
CA MET A 86 -0.59 11.56 -20.14
C MET A 86 0.17 12.76 -20.73
N ARG A 87 0.77 13.57 -19.86
CA ARG A 87 1.67 14.67 -20.24
C ARG A 87 2.83 14.73 -19.25
N ILE A 88 4.04 14.56 -19.75
CA ILE A 88 5.26 14.72 -18.95
C ILE A 88 5.99 15.96 -19.49
N GLY A 89 6.23 16.94 -18.62
CA GLY A 89 7.03 18.11 -18.96
C GLY A 89 7.50 18.86 -17.72
N PRO A 90 8.51 19.74 -17.87
CA PRO A 90 9.07 20.53 -16.78
C PRO A 90 8.12 21.62 -16.28
N GLU A 91 7.18 22.06 -17.12
CA GLU A 91 6.13 23.03 -16.78
C GLU A 91 4.91 22.33 -16.13
N PRO A 92 3.99 23.08 -15.47
CA PRO A 92 2.74 22.54 -14.93
C PRO A 92 1.87 21.86 -16.01
N THR A 93 2.12 20.58 -16.26
CA THR A 93 1.59 19.84 -17.41
C THR A 93 0.33 19.05 -17.09
N THR A 94 0.21 18.55 -15.85
CA THR A 94 -0.97 17.83 -15.35
C THR A 94 -1.81 18.74 -14.44
N ASP A 95 -2.91 19.27 -14.98
CA ASP A 95 -3.91 20.07 -14.25
C ASP A 95 -5.19 19.28 -13.92
N ARG A 96 -5.22 17.98 -14.26
CA ARG A 96 -6.38 17.08 -14.13
C ARG A 96 -6.10 15.90 -13.22
N PHE A 97 -7.17 15.41 -12.61
CA PHE A 97 -7.20 14.06 -12.04
C PHE A 97 -7.37 13.05 -13.18
N ILE A 98 -6.52 12.02 -13.21
CA ILE A 98 -6.56 10.99 -14.24
C ILE A 98 -6.70 9.63 -13.55
N ALA A 99 -7.85 8.98 -13.71
CA ALA A 99 -8.04 7.59 -13.31
C ALA A 99 -7.57 6.66 -14.43
N VAL A 100 -6.40 6.06 -14.28
CA VAL A 100 -5.83 5.08 -15.21
C VAL A 100 -6.38 3.69 -14.87
N MET A 101 -7.15 3.12 -15.79
CA MET A 101 -7.90 1.88 -15.58
C MET A 101 -7.77 0.94 -16.78
N HIS A 102 -8.00 -0.35 -16.57
CA HIS A 102 -8.00 -1.31 -17.66
C HIS A 102 -9.24 -1.18 -18.57
N ALA A 103 -9.01 -1.33 -19.87
CA ALA A 103 -10.02 -1.68 -20.88
C ALA A 103 -9.34 -2.39 -22.06
N ASP A 104 -10.12 -3.09 -22.89
CA ASP A 104 -9.59 -3.78 -24.08
C ASP A 104 -9.04 -2.82 -25.15
N SER A 105 -9.44 -1.54 -25.10
CA SER A 105 -9.06 -0.52 -26.07
C SER A 105 -8.56 0.75 -25.38
N ASP A 106 -7.56 1.37 -25.99
CA ASP A 106 -7.02 2.65 -25.56
C ASP A 106 -8.04 3.77 -25.76
N GLY A 107 -8.18 4.63 -24.75
CA GLY A 107 -9.15 5.71 -24.82
C GLY A 107 -9.10 6.66 -23.63
N THR A 108 -9.86 7.75 -23.75
CA THR A 108 -10.06 8.71 -22.67
C THR A 108 -11.54 9.01 -22.50
N ILE A 109 -12.04 8.92 -21.28
CA ILE A 109 -13.43 9.23 -20.92
C ILE A 109 -13.43 10.53 -20.09
N PRO A 110 -14.05 11.62 -20.58
CA PRO A 110 -14.17 12.86 -19.82
C PRO A 110 -14.98 12.70 -18.53
N GLY A 111 -14.69 13.49 -17.50
CA GLY A 111 -15.32 13.39 -16.18
C GLY A 111 -16.84 13.47 -16.20
N ASN A 112 -17.42 14.34 -17.03
CA ASN A 112 -18.88 14.45 -17.20
C ASN A 112 -19.53 13.14 -17.68
N ALA A 113 -18.86 12.38 -18.55
CA ALA A 113 -19.34 11.09 -19.01
C ALA A 113 -19.03 9.98 -17.99
N LEU A 114 -17.90 10.09 -17.27
CA LEU A 114 -17.46 9.10 -16.30
C LEU A 114 -18.39 9.00 -15.08
N VAL A 115 -18.93 10.14 -14.61
CA VAL A 115 -19.83 10.15 -13.44
C VAL A 115 -21.24 9.66 -13.72
N VAL A 116 -21.60 9.42 -14.99
CA VAL A 116 -22.89 8.84 -15.38
C VAL A 116 -22.80 7.36 -15.74
N ASP A 117 -21.58 6.80 -15.80
CA ASP A 117 -21.37 5.38 -16.10
C ASP A 117 -21.76 4.52 -14.88
N PRO A 118 -22.79 3.65 -14.99
CA PRO A 118 -23.22 2.80 -13.87
C PRO A 118 -22.20 1.72 -13.51
N LYS A 119 -21.19 1.47 -14.34
CA LYS A 119 -20.13 0.49 -14.09
C LYS A 119 -18.94 1.10 -13.33
N LYS A 120 -18.97 2.40 -13.03
CA LYS A 120 -17.86 3.13 -12.43
C LYS A 120 -18.27 3.74 -11.09
N GLN A 121 -17.37 3.70 -10.13
CA GLN A 121 -17.52 4.19 -8.75
C GLN A 121 -17.46 5.72 -8.62
N PHE A 122 -17.37 6.46 -9.73
CA PHE A 122 -17.13 7.91 -9.71
C PHE A 122 -18.39 8.76 -9.71
N ARG A 123 -19.58 8.16 -9.77
CA ARG A 123 -20.86 8.90 -9.76
C ARG A 123 -20.99 9.93 -8.63
N PRO A 124 -20.57 9.66 -7.38
CA PRO A 124 -20.66 10.63 -6.30
C PRO A 124 -19.77 11.88 -6.50
N MET A 125 -18.80 11.83 -7.41
CA MET A 125 -17.94 12.97 -7.70
C MET A 125 -18.65 14.12 -8.44
N SER A 126 -19.88 13.88 -8.94
CA SER A 126 -20.72 14.93 -9.54
C SER A 126 -20.99 16.10 -8.57
N LYS A 127 -20.94 15.85 -7.25
CA LYS A 127 -21.12 16.87 -6.20
C LYS A 127 -20.07 17.98 -6.23
N PHE A 128 -18.88 17.74 -6.80
CA PHE A 128 -17.82 18.73 -6.93
C PHE A 128 -18.03 19.69 -8.11
N GLY A 129 -19.07 19.45 -8.92
CA GLY A 129 -19.54 20.36 -9.96
C GLY A 129 -18.68 20.36 -11.24
N ASN A 130 -19.14 21.11 -12.23
CA ASN A 130 -18.57 21.12 -13.59
C ASN A 130 -17.10 21.57 -13.64
N ALA A 131 -16.68 22.49 -12.76
CA ALA A 131 -15.30 22.96 -12.71
C ALA A 131 -14.32 21.80 -12.41
N PHE A 132 -14.70 20.92 -11.48
CA PHE A 132 -13.96 19.69 -11.20
C PHE A 132 -14.08 18.69 -12.35
N LEU A 133 -15.28 18.41 -12.84
CA LEU A 133 -15.51 17.37 -13.85
C LEU A 133 -14.80 17.64 -15.18
N ASN A 134 -14.60 18.91 -15.54
CA ASN A 134 -13.78 19.31 -16.70
C ASN A 134 -12.28 19.05 -16.50
N ARG A 135 -11.85 18.85 -15.25
CA ARG A 135 -10.48 18.52 -14.84
C ARG A 135 -10.38 17.11 -14.25
N PHE A 136 -11.34 16.25 -14.59
CA PHE A 136 -11.33 14.84 -14.25
C PHE A 136 -11.49 14.03 -15.53
N GLN A 137 -10.72 12.97 -15.67
CA GLN A 137 -10.82 12.06 -16.81
C GLN A 137 -10.43 10.64 -16.38
N CYS A 138 -10.95 9.64 -17.09
CA CYS A 138 -10.45 8.28 -17.01
C CYS A 138 -9.64 7.99 -18.28
N SER A 139 -8.42 7.49 -18.10
CA SER A 139 -7.59 6.94 -19.16
C SER A 139 -7.75 5.43 -19.13
N THR A 140 -8.10 4.84 -20.26
CA THR A 140 -8.30 3.40 -20.39
C THR A 140 -7.29 2.82 -21.35
N MET A 141 -6.73 1.66 -21.04
CA MET A 141 -5.79 0.95 -21.91
C MET A 141 -5.72 -0.53 -21.55
N ASN A 142 -5.23 -1.34 -22.49
CA ASN A 142 -4.95 -2.74 -22.24
C ASN A 142 -3.53 -2.90 -21.69
N ASN A 143 -3.41 -3.11 -20.38
CA ASN A 143 -2.13 -3.34 -19.72
C ASN A 143 -2.30 -4.39 -18.59
N PRO A 144 -1.36 -5.35 -18.44
CA PRO A 144 -1.45 -6.39 -17.41
C PRO A 144 -1.52 -5.87 -15.98
N VAL A 145 -0.81 -4.78 -15.65
CA VAL A 145 -0.83 -4.17 -14.32
C VAL A 145 -2.25 -3.72 -13.97
N LEU A 146 -2.94 -3.12 -14.95
CA LEU A 146 -4.29 -2.60 -14.78
C LEU A 146 -5.36 -3.71 -14.70
N ASN A 147 -5.00 -4.96 -15.03
CA ASN A 147 -5.87 -6.12 -14.78
C ASN A 147 -6.10 -6.33 -13.28
N SER A 148 -5.10 -6.00 -12.46
CA SER A 148 -5.14 -6.25 -11.02
C SER A 148 -5.39 -4.99 -10.20
N ILE A 149 -4.99 -3.82 -10.67
CA ILE A 149 -5.12 -2.54 -9.94
C ILE A 149 -5.60 -1.39 -10.84
N SER A 150 -5.94 -0.25 -10.24
CA SER A 150 -6.15 1.02 -10.94
C SER A 150 -5.35 2.12 -10.26
N ILE A 151 -4.94 3.14 -11.01
CA ILE A 151 -4.05 4.19 -10.50
C ILE A 151 -4.69 5.56 -10.74
N ILE A 152 -4.64 6.43 -9.75
CA ILE A 152 -5.14 7.80 -9.84
C ILE A 152 -3.96 8.76 -9.79
N ASP A 153 -3.70 9.44 -10.91
CA ASP A 153 -2.78 10.57 -10.97
C ASP A 153 -3.53 11.84 -10.53
N THR A 154 -2.96 12.59 -9.60
CA THR A 154 -3.53 13.87 -9.17
C THR A 154 -2.80 15.04 -9.84
N PRO A 155 -3.46 16.20 -10.01
CA PRO A 155 -2.77 17.43 -10.37
C PRO A 155 -1.60 17.70 -9.42
N GLY A 156 -0.55 18.36 -9.92
CA GLY A 156 0.51 18.87 -9.05
C GLY A 156 -0.05 19.83 -8.00
N ILE A 157 0.50 19.77 -6.78
CA ILE A 157 0.22 20.76 -5.75
C ILE A 157 1.18 21.93 -5.92
N LEU A 158 0.66 23.15 -5.97
CA LEU A 158 1.45 24.36 -6.21
C LEU A 158 2.34 24.65 -4.98
N SER A 159 3.54 25.13 -5.25
CA SER A 159 4.48 25.60 -4.22
C SER A 159 4.42 27.13 -4.15
N GLY A 160 4.04 27.69 -2.99
CA GLY A 160 4.16 29.12 -2.67
C GLY A 160 2.87 29.96 -2.67
N GLU A 161 2.88 31.07 -1.92
CA GLU A 161 1.72 31.93 -1.65
C GLU A 161 1.20 32.71 -2.88
N LYS A 162 2.04 32.94 -3.89
CA LYS A 162 1.70 33.77 -5.06
C LYS A 162 0.87 33.04 -6.13
N GLN A 163 0.68 31.74 -5.98
CA GLN A 163 -0.12 30.90 -6.88
C GLN A 163 -1.33 30.30 -6.14
N ARG A 164 -2.01 31.09 -5.30
CA ARG A 164 -3.39 30.78 -4.86
C ARG A 164 -4.36 30.92 -6.03
N VAL A 165 -4.12 30.20 -7.12
CA VAL A 165 -5.07 30.11 -8.21
C VAL A 165 -6.20 29.24 -7.69
N ASP A 166 -7.34 29.86 -7.42
CA ASP A 166 -8.56 29.14 -7.11
C ASP A 166 -8.79 28.11 -8.24
N ARG A 167 -8.71 26.83 -7.89
CA ARG A 167 -8.88 25.72 -8.84
C ARG A 167 -10.31 25.68 -9.38
N GLY A 168 -11.24 26.43 -8.77
CA GLY A 168 -12.66 26.47 -9.10
C GLY A 168 -13.42 25.28 -8.51
N TYR A 169 -12.77 24.46 -7.67
CA TYR A 169 -13.36 23.33 -6.98
C TYR A 169 -12.59 23.03 -5.69
N ASP A 170 -13.25 22.33 -4.76
CA ASP A 170 -12.68 21.91 -3.49
C ASP A 170 -11.68 20.75 -3.67
N PHE A 171 -10.40 21.08 -3.86
CA PHE A 171 -9.34 20.10 -4.05
C PHE A 171 -9.13 19.18 -2.83
N SER A 172 -9.22 19.73 -1.62
CA SER A 172 -9.07 18.96 -0.38
C SER A 172 -10.22 17.96 -0.21
N GLY A 173 -11.46 18.39 -0.48
CA GLY A 173 -12.62 17.50 -0.44
C GLY A 173 -12.56 16.38 -1.49
N VAL A 174 -12.01 16.64 -2.68
CA VAL A 174 -11.78 15.58 -3.69
C VAL A 174 -10.74 14.56 -3.20
N LEU A 175 -9.62 15.03 -2.64
CA LEU A 175 -8.59 14.14 -2.09
C LEU A 175 -9.11 13.30 -0.93
N GLU A 176 -9.87 13.89 -0.01
CA GLU A 176 -10.51 13.17 1.09
C GLU A 176 -11.45 12.07 0.55
N TRP A 177 -12.26 12.39 -0.46
CA TRP A 177 -13.17 11.42 -1.09
C TRP A 177 -12.44 10.25 -1.74
N MET A 178 -11.30 10.52 -2.39
CA MET A 178 -10.45 9.48 -2.97
C MET A 178 -9.76 8.65 -1.88
N ALA A 179 -9.23 9.29 -0.84
CA ALA A 179 -8.55 8.62 0.27
C ALA A 179 -9.45 7.61 1.00
N GLU A 180 -10.75 7.91 1.11
CA GLU A 180 -11.75 6.98 1.66
C GLU A 180 -11.81 5.66 0.85
N ARG A 181 -11.62 5.71 -0.48
CA ARG A 181 -11.88 4.60 -1.42
C ARG A 181 -10.63 3.90 -1.96
N VAL A 182 -9.46 4.52 -1.86
CA VAL A 182 -8.22 3.90 -2.32
C VAL A 182 -7.65 2.94 -1.29
N ASP A 183 -6.81 2.03 -1.76
CA ASP A 183 -6.12 1.02 -0.96
C ASP A 183 -4.72 1.47 -0.56
N ARG A 184 -4.11 2.35 -1.38
CA ARG A 184 -2.80 2.94 -1.12
C ARG A 184 -2.78 4.40 -1.52
N ILE A 185 -2.09 5.20 -0.71
CA ILE A 185 -1.78 6.60 -1.03
C ILE A 185 -0.28 6.72 -1.08
N ILE A 186 0.27 7.10 -2.24
CA ILE A 186 1.71 7.35 -2.39
C ILE A 186 1.94 8.86 -2.34
N LEU A 187 2.66 9.32 -1.33
CA LEU A 187 3.14 10.70 -1.21
C LEU A 187 4.52 10.81 -1.85
N LEU A 188 4.61 11.49 -2.99
CA LEU A 188 5.86 11.69 -3.72
C LEU A 188 6.52 13.02 -3.36
N PHE A 189 7.81 12.94 -3.04
CA PHE A 189 8.72 14.04 -2.78
C PHE A 189 9.89 13.99 -3.75
N ASP A 190 10.45 15.15 -4.12
CA ASP A 190 11.63 15.26 -4.97
C ASP A 190 12.86 15.51 -4.09
N ALA A 191 13.87 14.64 -4.16
CA ALA A 191 15.09 14.76 -3.36
C ALA A 191 15.91 16.02 -3.69
N HIS A 192 15.77 16.55 -4.91
CA HIS A 192 16.46 17.76 -5.34
C HIS A 192 15.73 19.04 -4.87
N LYS A 193 14.40 18.97 -4.68
CA LYS A 193 13.55 20.13 -4.31
C LYS A 193 12.56 19.76 -3.21
N LEU A 194 13.08 19.58 -2.00
CA LEU A 194 12.25 19.35 -0.83
C LEU A 194 11.67 20.68 -0.32
N ASP A 195 10.39 20.90 -0.61
CA ASP A 195 9.56 21.95 -0.02
C ASP A 195 8.26 21.29 0.49
N ILE A 196 7.65 21.83 1.55
CA ILE A 196 6.31 21.41 1.99
C ILE A 196 5.50 22.68 2.14
N SER A 197 4.84 23.06 1.04
CA SER A 197 3.99 24.24 0.99
C SER A 197 2.75 24.09 1.87
N ASP A 198 2.11 25.21 2.24
CA ASP A 198 0.84 25.19 2.97
C ASP A 198 -0.28 24.47 2.21
N GLU A 199 -0.28 24.51 0.88
CA GLU A 199 -1.23 23.76 0.07
C GLU A 199 -0.96 22.26 0.15
N PHE A 200 0.32 21.84 0.16
CA PHE A 200 0.66 20.44 0.34
C PHE A 200 0.33 19.94 1.75
N ARG A 201 0.57 20.76 2.76
CA ARG A 201 0.13 20.49 4.14
C ARG A 201 -1.39 20.30 4.21
N ARG A 202 -2.18 21.15 3.57
CA ARG A 202 -3.65 20.99 3.48
C ARG A 202 -4.08 19.71 2.75
N ALA A 203 -3.31 19.27 1.75
CA ALA A 203 -3.57 18.00 1.07
C ALA A 203 -3.26 16.80 1.98
N ILE A 204 -2.18 16.85 2.75
CA ILE A 204 -1.84 15.81 3.75
C ILE A 204 -2.89 15.81 4.87
N ASP A 205 -3.33 16.98 5.34
CA ASP A 205 -4.40 17.11 6.33
C ASP A 205 -5.72 16.51 5.84
N ALA A 206 -6.01 16.59 4.53
CA ALA A 206 -7.23 16.02 3.93
C ALA A 206 -7.25 14.48 3.88
N ILE A 207 -6.09 13.83 3.95
CA ILE A 207 -5.95 12.37 3.98
C ILE A 207 -5.62 11.84 5.38
N LYS A 208 -5.68 12.71 6.40
CA LYS A 208 -5.44 12.34 7.79
C LYS A 208 -6.48 11.33 8.28
N GLY A 209 -6.03 10.33 9.04
CA GLY A 209 -6.88 9.22 9.49
C GLY A 209 -6.87 8.01 8.54
N TYR A 210 -6.17 8.11 7.41
CA TYR A 210 -5.86 7.01 6.50
C TYR A 210 -4.36 6.68 6.51
N ASP A 211 -3.69 6.91 7.64
CA ASP A 211 -2.24 6.82 7.79
C ASP A 211 -1.68 5.43 7.46
N ASP A 212 -2.48 4.37 7.68
CA ASP A 212 -2.16 2.98 7.34
C ASP A 212 -2.04 2.74 5.82
N LYS A 213 -2.73 3.56 5.01
CA LYS A 213 -2.71 3.50 3.54
C LYS A 213 -1.52 4.27 2.95
N ILE A 214 -0.87 5.13 3.72
CA ILE A 214 0.17 6.05 3.23
C ILE A 214 1.50 5.32 3.03
N ARG A 215 2.15 5.58 1.89
CA ARG A 215 3.54 5.22 1.57
C ARG A 215 4.24 6.47 1.07
N ILE A 216 5.45 6.71 1.54
CA ILE A 216 6.17 7.92 1.21
C ILE A 216 7.30 7.55 0.27
N VAL A 217 7.42 8.25 -0.86
CA VAL A 217 8.46 8.02 -1.85
C VAL A 217 9.29 9.29 -1.98
N LEU A 218 10.58 9.20 -1.66
CA LEU A 218 11.55 10.24 -1.95
C LEU A 218 12.20 9.92 -3.30
N ASN A 219 11.62 10.50 -4.35
CA ASN A 219 11.97 10.26 -5.74
C ASN A 219 13.16 11.12 -6.18
N LYS A 220 13.79 10.73 -7.29
CA LYS A 220 14.99 11.37 -7.87
C LYS A 220 16.17 11.40 -6.89
N ALA A 221 16.27 10.40 -6.02
CA ALA A 221 17.32 10.30 -5.02
C ALA A 221 18.73 10.21 -5.64
N ASP A 222 18.83 9.74 -6.88
CA ASP A 222 20.06 9.69 -7.68
C ASP A 222 20.55 11.05 -8.17
N MET A 223 19.76 12.12 -8.07
CA MET A 223 20.12 13.47 -8.51
C MET A 223 20.88 14.28 -7.46
N VAL A 224 21.16 13.67 -6.29
CA VAL A 224 21.89 14.27 -5.18
C VAL A 224 22.97 13.30 -4.69
N ASP A 225 24.07 13.83 -4.15
CA ASP A 225 25.11 12.98 -3.57
C ASP A 225 24.64 12.30 -2.26
N HIS A 226 25.42 11.35 -1.75
CA HIS A 226 25.07 10.61 -0.53
C HIS A 226 24.87 11.51 0.70
N GLN A 227 25.71 12.54 0.89
CA GLN A 227 25.59 13.41 2.05
C GLN A 227 24.34 14.29 1.97
N GLN A 228 24.07 14.85 0.79
CA GLN A 228 22.88 15.63 0.53
C GLN A 228 21.62 14.77 0.65
N LEU A 229 21.63 13.52 0.17
CA LEU A 229 20.52 12.58 0.32
C LEU A 229 20.17 12.37 1.80
N MET A 230 21.16 12.12 2.66
CA MET A 230 20.92 11.94 4.10
C MET A 230 20.37 13.21 4.77
N ARG A 231 20.81 14.40 4.35
CA ARG A 231 20.27 15.68 4.83
C ARG A 231 18.82 15.89 4.41
N VAL A 232 18.50 15.62 3.14
CA VAL A 232 17.15 15.76 2.59
C VAL A 232 16.20 14.76 3.25
N TYR A 233 16.63 13.51 3.40
CA TYR A 233 15.88 12.48 4.12
C TYR A 233 15.56 12.89 5.56
N GLY A 234 16.56 13.37 6.31
CA GLY A 234 16.35 13.86 7.67
C GLY A 234 15.39 15.05 7.75
N ALA A 235 15.49 16.00 6.81
CA ALA A 235 14.59 17.15 6.72
C ALA A 235 13.14 16.75 6.38
N LEU A 236 12.96 15.76 5.50
CA LEU A 236 11.66 15.20 5.16
C LEU A 236 11.01 14.56 6.38
N MET A 237 11.73 13.67 7.07
CA MET A 237 11.22 12.98 8.27
C MET A 237 10.85 13.96 9.39
N TRP A 238 11.67 14.98 9.61
CA TRP A 238 11.38 16.04 10.58
C TRP A 238 10.09 16.79 10.25
N SER A 239 9.88 17.10 8.97
CA SER A 239 8.72 17.86 8.53
C SER A 239 7.44 17.01 8.54
N LEU A 240 7.52 15.76 8.09
CA LEU A 240 6.41 14.81 8.13
C LEU A 240 5.96 14.50 9.55
N GLY A 241 6.89 14.36 10.49
CA GLY A 241 6.56 14.14 11.91
C GLY A 241 5.67 15.24 12.50
N LYS A 242 5.81 16.48 12.00
CA LYS A 242 4.96 17.62 12.41
C LYS A 242 3.58 17.61 11.75
N VAL A 243 3.46 17.04 10.55
CA VAL A 243 2.24 17.12 9.74
C VAL A 243 1.34 15.89 9.97
N LEU A 244 1.89 14.68 9.89
CA LEU A 244 1.12 13.44 10.07
C LEU A 244 0.61 13.29 11.51
N ASN A 245 1.37 13.77 12.50
CA ASN A 245 0.96 13.75 13.91
C ASN A 245 0.55 12.34 14.39
N THR A 246 1.27 11.33 13.90
CA THR A 246 1.19 9.94 14.36
C THR A 246 2.43 9.61 15.20
N PRO A 247 2.32 8.75 16.22
CA PRO A 247 3.48 8.30 16.99
C PRO A 247 4.36 7.32 16.18
N GLU A 248 3.82 6.72 15.11
CA GLU A 248 4.51 5.75 14.27
C GLU A 248 5.30 6.44 13.16
N VAL A 249 6.54 6.00 12.96
CA VAL A 249 7.42 6.53 11.92
C VAL A 249 6.96 6.00 10.55
N ALA A 250 6.59 6.89 9.64
CA ALA A 250 6.21 6.51 8.29
C ALA A 250 7.40 5.93 7.52
N ARG A 251 7.19 4.80 6.83
CA ARG A 251 8.18 4.20 5.93
C ARG A 251 8.35 5.08 4.68
N VAL A 252 9.59 5.43 4.38
CA VAL A 252 9.98 6.15 3.16
C VAL A 252 10.76 5.22 2.25
N TYR A 253 10.42 5.20 0.96
CA TYR A 253 11.13 4.51 -0.10
C TYR A 253 12.02 5.49 -0.85
N LEU A 254 13.32 5.22 -0.90
CA LEU A 254 14.33 6.05 -1.55
C LEU A 254 14.61 5.50 -2.94
N GLY A 255 14.51 6.32 -3.99
CA GLY A 255 14.86 5.84 -5.33
C GLY A 255 14.58 6.83 -6.44
N SER A 256 14.71 6.34 -7.66
CA SER A 256 14.47 7.10 -8.89
C SER A 256 13.65 6.25 -9.84
N PHE A 257 12.34 6.44 -9.78
CA PHE A 257 11.35 5.58 -10.43
C PHE A 257 11.09 6.03 -11.87
N TRP A 258 12.07 5.81 -12.74
CA TRP A 258 12.04 6.10 -14.16
C TRP A 258 12.96 5.16 -14.96
N ASP A 259 12.86 5.20 -16.28
CA ASP A 259 13.63 4.39 -17.23
C ASP A 259 14.99 5.01 -17.62
N LYS A 260 15.52 5.94 -16.81
CA LYS A 260 16.77 6.67 -17.12
C LYS A 260 17.96 6.18 -16.30
N PRO A 261 19.19 6.26 -16.85
CA PRO A 261 20.41 5.96 -16.10
C PRO A 261 20.52 6.82 -14.83
N LEU A 262 21.05 6.22 -13.76
CA LEU A 262 21.31 6.93 -12.50
C LEU A 262 22.40 7.99 -12.70
N HIS A 263 22.19 9.18 -12.16
CA HIS A 263 23.20 10.24 -12.20
C HIS A 263 24.30 10.00 -11.15
N PHE A 264 23.93 9.78 -9.89
CA PHE A 264 24.82 9.27 -8.85
C PHE A 264 24.42 7.83 -8.49
N ASP A 265 25.33 6.88 -8.71
CA ASP A 265 25.06 5.45 -8.56
C ASP A 265 25.65 4.83 -7.28
N VAL A 266 26.32 5.63 -6.44
CA VAL A 266 26.89 5.19 -5.15
C VAL A 266 25.87 4.45 -4.27
N ASN A 267 24.60 4.87 -4.32
CA ASN A 267 23.51 4.28 -3.55
C ASN A 267 22.61 3.36 -4.39
N ARG A 268 23.04 2.89 -5.57
CA ARG A 268 22.23 2.07 -6.50
C ARG A 268 21.56 0.90 -5.78
N ARG A 269 22.35 0.11 -5.03
CA ARG A 269 21.85 -1.05 -4.29
C ARG A 269 20.74 -0.69 -3.29
N LEU A 270 20.85 0.47 -2.63
CA LEU A 270 19.79 0.95 -1.73
C LEU A 270 18.53 1.28 -2.52
N PHE A 271 18.65 2.00 -3.64
CA PHE A 271 17.49 2.38 -4.46
C PHE A 271 16.74 1.15 -5.00
N GLU A 272 17.45 0.14 -5.47
CA GLU A 272 16.86 -1.10 -5.98
C GLU A 272 16.16 -1.90 -4.86
N LEU A 273 16.75 -1.99 -3.66
CA LEU A 273 16.12 -2.66 -2.51
C LEU A 273 14.83 -1.96 -2.07
N GLU A 274 14.84 -0.63 -2.01
CA GLU A 274 13.69 0.18 -1.64
C GLU A 274 12.57 0.10 -2.69
N GLU A 275 12.94 0.05 -3.97
CA GLU A 275 12.01 -0.17 -5.06
C GLU A 275 11.34 -1.55 -4.98
N GLN A 276 12.11 -2.61 -4.73
CA GLN A 276 11.58 -3.96 -4.53
C GLN A 276 10.65 -4.05 -3.32
N ASP A 277 10.98 -3.37 -2.21
CA ASP A 277 10.09 -3.30 -1.05
C ASP A 277 8.75 -2.63 -1.44
N LEU A 278 8.81 -1.49 -2.15
CA LEU A 278 7.61 -0.79 -2.62
C LEU A 278 6.79 -1.65 -3.57
N PHE A 279 7.43 -2.33 -4.53
CA PHE A 279 6.75 -3.14 -5.53
C PHE A 279 6.08 -4.36 -4.92
N ARG A 280 6.72 -5.03 -3.96
CA ARG A 280 6.07 -6.11 -3.20
C ARG A 280 4.85 -5.62 -2.43
N ASP A 281 4.95 -4.43 -1.82
CA ASP A 281 3.84 -3.79 -1.15
C ASP A 281 2.69 -3.55 -2.15
N LEU A 282 2.95 -2.96 -3.33
CA LEU A 282 1.92 -2.72 -4.35
C LEU A 282 1.35 -4.01 -4.98
N GLN A 283 2.18 -5.03 -5.24
CA GLN A 283 1.77 -6.33 -5.76
C GLN A 283 0.80 -7.07 -4.83
N SER A 284 0.91 -6.85 -3.52
CA SER A 284 0.03 -7.46 -2.52
C SER A 284 -1.37 -6.83 -2.42
N LEU A 285 -1.63 -5.74 -3.16
CA LEU A 285 -2.87 -4.99 -3.06
C LEU A 285 -4.13 -5.81 -3.40
N PRO A 286 -4.19 -6.58 -4.52
CA PRO A 286 -5.37 -7.34 -4.91
C PRO A 286 -5.70 -8.43 -3.90
N ARG A 287 -4.70 -9.19 -3.46
CA ARG A 287 -4.84 -10.22 -2.43
C ARG A 287 -5.54 -9.70 -1.17
N ASN A 288 -5.13 -8.53 -0.68
CA ASN A 288 -5.63 -7.96 0.56
C ASN A 288 -6.89 -7.08 0.40
N ALA A 289 -7.40 -6.91 -0.84
CA ALA A 289 -8.46 -5.96 -1.16
C ALA A 289 -9.77 -6.27 -0.43
N THR A 290 -10.16 -7.55 -0.41
CA THR A 290 -11.38 -8.01 0.23
C THR A 290 -11.35 -7.76 1.74
N LEU A 291 -10.21 -8.05 2.38
CA LEU A 291 -10.01 -7.79 3.81
C LEU A 291 -10.06 -6.29 4.13
N ARG A 292 -9.48 -5.43 3.28
CA ARG A 292 -9.59 -3.97 3.45
C ARG A 292 -11.03 -3.48 3.32
N LYS A 293 -11.77 -3.91 2.27
CA LYS A 293 -13.18 -3.55 2.09
C LYS A 293 -14.03 -3.96 3.29
N LEU A 294 -13.76 -5.13 3.86
CA LEU A 294 -14.40 -5.59 5.09
C LEU A 294 -14.06 -4.67 6.27
N ASN A 295 -12.79 -4.31 6.47
CA ASN A 295 -12.38 -3.38 7.53
C ASN A 295 -13.01 -1.99 7.39
N ASP A 296 -13.07 -1.46 6.16
CA ASP A 296 -13.68 -0.16 5.89
C ASP A 296 -15.20 -0.20 6.12
N LEU A 297 -15.87 -1.31 5.80
CA LEU A 297 -17.28 -1.52 6.15
C LEU A 297 -17.50 -1.57 7.67
N ILE A 298 -16.60 -2.19 8.43
CA ILE A 298 -16.65 -2.19 9.92
C ILE A 298 -16.49 -0.76 10.45
N LYS A 299 -15.49 -0.01 9.99
CA LYS A 299 -15.26 1.39 10.41
C LYS A 299 -16.50 2.24 10.11
N ARG A 300 -17.05 2.11 8.90
CA ARG A 300 -18.29 2.80 8.49
C ARG A 300 -19.48 2.43 9.36
N ALA A 301 -19.66 1.15 9.68
CA ALA A 301 -20.75 0.68 10.53
C ALA A 301 -20.68 1.26 11.95
N ARG A 302 -19.48 1.31 12.55
CA ARG A 302 -19.28 1.95 13.86
C ARG A 302 -19.64 3.43 13.80
N LEU A 303 -19.11 4.17 12.83
CA LEU A 303 -19.42 5.58 12.65
C LEU A 303 -20.92 5.83 12.45
N ALA A 304 -21.60 5.00 11.66
CA ALA A 304 -23.04 5.09 11.43
C ALA A 304 -23.86 4.85 12.71
N LYS A 305 -23.45 3.90 13.56
CA LYS A 305 -24.05 3.69 14.89
C LYS A 305 -23.87 4.92 15.78
N VAL A 306 -22.66 5.45 15.89
CA VAL A 306 -22.38 6.64 16.70
C VAL A 306 -23.21 7.83 16.20
N HIS A 307 -23.26 8.04 14.89
CA HIS A 307 -24.09 9.06 14.26
C HIS A 307 -25.58 8.88 14.59
N ALA A 308 -26.11 7.66 14.53
CA ALA A 308 -27.49 7.36 14.91
C ALA A 308 -27.79 7.73 16.37
N TYR A 309 -26.88 7.45 17.31
CA TYR A 309 -27.02 7.88 18.70
C TYR A 309 -27.01 9.40 18.84
N ILE A 310 -26.09 10.10 18.17
CA ILE A 310 -26.01 11.57 18.18
C ILE A 310 -27.33 12.18 17.69
N ILE A 311 -27.77 11.81 16.48
CA ILE A 311 -28.99 12.36 15.86
C ILE A 311 -30.23 12.06 16.72
N SER A 312 -30.32 10.85 17.28
CA SER A 312 -31.43 10.47 18.15
C SER A 312 -31.45 11.24 19.47
N HIS A 313 -30.27 11.48 20.06
CA HIS A 313 -30.15 12.27 21.28
C HIS A 313 -30.57 13.73 21.03
N LEU A 314 -30.07 14.32 19.94
CA LEU A 314 -30.46 15.66 19.53
C LEU A 314 -31.98 15.76 19.30
N LYS A 315 -32.59 14.75 18.67
CA LYS A 315 -34.05 14.68 18.51
C LYS A 315 -34.79 14.60 19.85
N LYS A 316 -34.29 13.82 20.80
CA LYS A 316 -34.89 13.63 22.13
C LYS A 316 -34.89 14.93 22.94
N GLU A 317 -33.83 15.73 22.83
CA GLU A 317 -33.67 17.00 23.56
C GLU A 317 -34.42 18.19 22.93
N MET A 318 -35.01 18.02 21.74
CA MET A 318 -35.74 19.10 21.07
C MET A 318 -37.14 19.34 21.68
N PRO A 319 -37.51 20.60 21.96
CA PRO A 319 -38.84 20.93 22.46
C PRO A 319 -39.91 20.75 21.36
N SER A 320 -41.09 20.31 21.77
CA SER A 320 -42.18 20.01 20.83
C SER A 320 -42.82 21.27 20.20
N VAL A 321 -42.88 22.39 20.94
CA VAL A 321 -43.70 23.55 20.55
C VAL A 321 -42.89 24.85 20.38
N PHE A 322 -42.27 25.38 21.44
CA PHE A 322 -41.57 26.68 21.43
C PHE A 322 -40.07 26.56 21.74
N GLY A 323 -39.27 27.56 21.33
CA GLY A 323 -37.85 27.66 21.68
C GLY A 323 -36.89 26.78 20.85
N LYS A 324 -37.36 26.23 19.72
CA LYS A 324 -36.62 25.27 18.89
C LYS A 324 -35.26 25.80 18.39
N ASP A 325 -35.23 27.02 17.88
CA ASP A 325 -33.98 27.60 17.34
C ASP A 325 -32.94 27.89 18.43
N SER A 326 -33.40 28.38 19.57
CA SER A 326 -32.53 28.59 20.74
C SER A 326 -31.97 27.27 21.24
N LYS A 327 -32.82 26.24 21.37
CA LYS A 327 -32.39 24.91 21.80
C LYS A 327 -31.42 24.26 20.81
N LYS A 328 -31.67 24.37 19.50
CA LYS A 328 -30.75 23.89 18.46
C LYS A 328 -29.36 24.50 18.62
N LYS A 329 -29.27 25.83 18.77
CA LYS A 329 -27.98 26.51 19.00
C LYS A 329 -27.30 26.03 20.28
N GLU A 330 -28.06 25.88 21.37
CA GLU A 330 -27.56 25.34 22.63
C GLU A 330 -26.96 23.93 22.45
N LEU A 331 -27.69 23.03 21.79
CA LEU A 331 -27.27 21.64 21.56
C LEU A 331 -26.02 21.54 20.69
N ILE A 332 -25.90 22.36 19.64
CA ILE A 332 -24.70 22.41 18.80
C ILE A 332 -23.48 22.88 19.63
N ASN A 333 -23.67 23.90 20.47
CA ASN A 333 -22.59 24.41 21.32
C ASN A 333 -22.16 23.39 22.39
N LYS A 334 -23.11 22.59 22.90
CA LYS A 334 -22.88 21.52 23.90
C LYS A 334 -22.66 20.13 23.27
N LEU A 335 -22.28 20.07 21.99
CA LEU A 335 -22.11 18.79 21.30
C LEU A 335 -20.98 17.95 21.93
N GLN A 336 -19.94 18.59 22.47
CA GLN A 336 -18.85 17.89 23.17
C GLN A 336 -19.35 17.16 24.43
N ASP A 337 -20.22 17.80 25.20
CA ASP A 337 -20.85 17.18 26.38
C ASP A 337 -21.76 16.01 25.97
N THR A 338 -22.45 16.17 24.84
CA THR A 338 -23.27 15.11 24.24
C THR A 338 -22.41 13.91 23.86
N TYR A 339 -21.23 14.12 23.26
CA TYR A 339 -20.31 13.03 22.94
C TYR A 339 -19.84 12.30 24.19
N ALA A 340 -19.40 13.04 25.22
CA ALA A 340 -18.96 12.45 26.48
C ALA A 340 -20.06 11.64 27.18
N LEU A 341 -21.32 12.12 27.12
CA LEU A 341 -22.48 11.39 27.63
C LEU A 341 -22.69 10.08 26.89
N LEU A 342 -22.77 10.13 25.55
CA LEU A 342 -23.00 8.95 24.71
C LEU A 342 -21.86 7.94 24.81
N GLN A 343 -20.62 8.43 24.94
CA GLN A 343 -19.44 7.59 25.14
C GLN A 343 -19.60 6.73 26.40
N ARG A 344 -20.03 7.33 27.51
CA ARG A 344 -20.24 6.63 28.78
C ARG A 344 -21.46 5.71 28.75
N GLU A 345 -22.58 6.19 28.19
CA GLU A 345 -23.85 5.45 28.19
C GLU A 345 -23.79 4.20 27.30
N HIS A 346 -23.10 4.28 26.16
CA HIS A 346 -23.04 3.21 25.16
C HIS A 346 -21.68 2.52 25.06
N GLN A 347 -20.71 2.89 25.89
CA GLN A 347 -19.35 2.32 25.93
C GLN A 347 -18.63 2.40 24.56
N ILE A 348 -18.76 3.56 23.90
CA ILE A 348 -18.18 3.81 22.57
C ILE A 348 -16.73 4.31 22.73
N SER A 349 -15.84 3.93 21.82
CA SER A 349 -14.48 4.48 21.81
C SER A 349 -14.47 5.94 21.38
N PRO A 350 -13.65 6.84 21.99
CA PRO A 350 -13.50 8.21 21.51
C PRO A 350 -13.16 8.32 20.02
N GLY A 351 -12.42 7.35 19.49
CA GLY A 351 -12.00 7.32 18.08
C GLY A 351 -13.12 7.03 17.08
N ASP A 352 -14.27 6.51 17.52
CA ASP A 352 -15.42 6.24 16.65
C ASP A 352 -16.30 7.48 16.45
N PHE A 353 -16.06 8.56 17.21
CA PHE A 353 -16.83 9.80 17.09
C PHE A 353 -16.36 10.65 15.90
N PRO A 354 -17.29 11.25 15.14
CA PRO A 354 -16.93 12.15 14.06
C PRO A 354 -16.28 13.43 14.59
N ASN A 355 -15.50 14.11 13.75
CA ASN A 355 -14.88 15.38 14.11
C ASN A 355 -15.91 16.39 14.64
N LEU A 356 -15.69 16.88 15.87
CA LEU A 356 -16.62 17.75 16.57
C LEU A 356 -16.96 19.01 15.77
N LYS A 357 -15.95 19.72 15.25
CA LYS A 357 -16.15 20.99 14.54
C LYS A 357 -16.93 20.80 13.26
N ARG A 358 -16.54 19.80 12.45
CA ARG A 358 -17.26 19.44 11.22
C ARG A 358 -18.71 19.08 11.52
N MET A 359 -18.96 18.31 12.58
CA MET A 359 -20.33 17.95 12.96
C MET A 359 -21.14 19.18 13.39
N GLN A 360 -20.55 20.10 14.17
CA GLN A 360 -21.20 21.35 14.56
C GLN A 360 -21.58 22.20 13.36
N GLU A 361 -20.69 22.35 12.37
CA GLU A 361 -20.94 23.08 11.13
C GLU A 361 -22.08 22.46 10.33
N GLN A 362 -22.02 21.14 10.07
CA GLN A 362 -23.07 20.44 9.31
C GLN A 362 -24.44 20.54 9.99
N LEU A 363 -24.51 20.35 11.31
CA LEU A 363 -25.76 20.43 12.08
C LEU A 363 -26.46 21.80 11.96
N GLN A 364 -25.74 22.88 11.64
CA GLN A 364 -26.37 24.19 11.43
C GLN A 364 -27.36 24.16 10.26
N PHE A 365 -27.12 23.36 9.23
CA PHE A 365 -27.94 23.29 8.02
C PHE A 365 -29.12 22.31 8.12
N HIS A 366 -29.27 21.60 9.24
CA HIS A 366 -30.33 20.61 9.43
C HIS A 366 -31.42 21.07 10.40
N ASP A 367 -32.66 20.66 10.13
CA ASP A 367 -33.80 20.84 11.03
C ASP A 367 -33.91 19.66 11.99
N PHE A 368 -33.60 19.89 13.26
CA PHE A 368 -33.58 18.84 14.29
C PHE A 368 -34.98 18.29 14.57
N THR A 369 -36.06 19.01 14.22
CA THR A 369 -37.42 18.48 14.39
C THR A 369 -37.72 17.34 13.42
N LYS A 370 -37.03 17.29 12.28
CA LYS A 370 -37.16 16.24 11.26
C LYS A 370 -36.30 15.00 11.54
N PHE A 371 -35.45 15.04 12.57
CA PHE A 371 -34.69 13.88 12.98
C PHE A 371 -35.59 12.77 13.53
N GLN A 372 -35.10 11.54 13.38
CA GLN A 372 -35.80 10.34 13.82
C GLN A 372 -35.43 10.01 15.27
N PRO A 373 -36.37 9.52 16.09
CA PRO A 373 -36.05 8.96 17.39
C PRO A 373 -35.25 7.66 17.22
N LEU A 374 -34.58 7.24 18.30
CA LEU A 374 -33.80 6.01 18.30
C LEU A 374 -34.69 4.80 17.98
N LYS A 375 -34.25 3.98 17.02
CA LYS A 375 -34.86 2.72 16.60
C LYS A 375 -33.93 1.56 16.96
N PRO A 376 -34.12 0.92 18.14
CA PRO A 376 -33.22 -0.14 18.63
C PRO A 376 -33.02 -1.27 17.63
N LYS A 377 -34.09 -1.71 16.94
CA LYS A 377 -34.04 -2.77 15.93
C LYS A 377 -33.00 -2.53 14.82
N LEU A 378 -32.80 -1.29 14.38
CA LEU A 378 -31.82 -0.98 13.34
C LEU A 378 -30.39 -1.09 13.89
N LEU A 379 -30.17 -0.70 15.15
CA LEU A 379 -28.88 -0.86 15.82
C LEU A 379 -28.57 -2.32 16.08
N ASP A 380 -29.55 -3.09 16.57
CA ASP A 380 -29.42 -4.53 16.82
C ASP A 380 -29.04 -5.27 15.53
N ASN A 381 -29.59 -4.87 14.38
CA ASN A 381 -29.22 -5.44 13.08
C ASN A 381 -27.74 -5.20 12.73
N VAL A 382 -27.22 -4.00 13.00
CA VAL A 382 -25.81 -3.66 12.76
C VAL A 382 -24.89 -4.33 13.79
N ASP A 383 -25.35 -4.47 15.04
CA ASP A 383 -24.61 -5.23 16.06
C ASP A 383 -24.50 -6.71 15.74
N GLN A 384 -25.60 -7.32 15.27
CA GLN A 384 -25.60 -8.70 14.79
C GLN A 384 -24.67 -8.87 13.58
N MET A 385 -24.70 -7.91 12.64
CA MET A 385 -23.79 -7.88 11.49
C MET A 385 -22.33 -7.92 11.95
N LEU A 386 -21.93 -7.01 12.84
CA LEU A 386 -20.55 -6.90 13.33
C LEU A 386 -20.12 -8.13 14.14
N ALA A 387 -21.00 -8.68 14.97
CA ALA A 387 -20.66 -9.79 15.86
C ALA A 387 -20.62 -11.15 15.17
N THR A 388 -21.48 -11.38 14.17
CA THR A 388 -21.69 -12.73 13.60
C THR A 388 -21.39 -12.80 12.11
N GLU A 389 -21.99 -11.93 11.30
CA GLU A 389 -21.94 -12.04 9.84
C GLU A 389 -20.54 -11.68 9.31
N ILE A 390 -19.94 -10.61 9.85
CA ILE A 390 -18.56 -10.19 9.53
C ILE A 390 -17.54 -11.26 9.96
N ALA A 391 -17.70 -11.83 11.17
CA ALA A 391 -16.81 -12.88 11.66
C ALA A 391 -16.81 -14.12 10.74
N ARG A 392 -17.99 -14.46 10.19
CA ARG A 392 -18.13 -15.56 9.23
C ARG A 392 -17.44 -15.25 7.90
N LEU A 393 -17.59 -14.03 7.37
CA LEU A 393 -16.88 -13.62 6.15
C LEU A 393 -15.36 -13.65 6.33
N MET A 394 -14.87 -13.18 7.47
CA MET A 394 -13.43 -13.22 7.81
C MET A 394 -12.84 -14.64 7.76
N GLN A 395 -13.61 -15.66 8.12
CA GLN A 395 -13.17 -17.06 8.05
C GLN A 395 -13.10 -17.61 6.62
N GLN A 396 -13.82 -17.00 5.68
CA GLN A 396 -13.86 -17.42 4.27
C GLN A 396 -12.73 -16.78 3.44
N ILE A 397 -12.26 -15.58 3.83
CA ILE A 397 -11.23 -14.84 3.09
C ILE A 397 -9.95 -15.67 2.83
N PRO A 398 -9.34 -16.36 3.83
CA PRO A 398 -8.12 -17.14 3.57
C PRO A 398 -8.33 -18.28 2.57
N GLN A 399 -9.53 -18.88 2.56
CA GLN A 399 -9.87 -19.97 1.63
C GLN A 399 -10.09 -19.45 0.21
N GLU A 400 -10.70 -18.27 0.04
CA GLU A 400 -10.83 -17.61 -1.27
C GLU A 400 -9.47 -17.17 -1.81
N GLU A 401 -8.61 -16.58 -0.97
CA GLU A 401 -7.26 -16.16 -1.36
C GLU A 401 -6.40 -17.35 -1.82
N ALA A 402 -6.50 -18.50 -1.15
CA ALA A 402 -5.76 -19.71 -1.51
C ALA A 402 -6.21 -20.33 -2.84
N ASN A 403 -7.48 -20.14 -3.23
CA ASN A 403 -8.04 -20.69 -4.47
C ASN A 403 -7.83 -19.79 -5.71
N GLN A 404 -7.33 -18.56 -5.54
CA GLN A 404 -7.16 -17.56 -6.61
C GLN A 404 -5.71 -17.08 -6.72
N THR A 405 -4.76 -18.02 -6.87
CA THR A 405 -3.31 -17.71 -6.85
C THR A 405 -2.85 -16.79 -7.98
N ASP A 406 -3.44 -16.88 -9.18
CA ASP A 406 -2.97 -16.13 -10.36
C ASP A 406 -3.63 -14.75 -10.53
N ILE A 407 -4.80 -14.50 -9.95
CA ILE A 407 -5.55 -13.23 -10.11
C ILE A 407 -5.22 -12.23 -8.99
N ASN A 408 -4.66 -12.70 -7.87
CA ASN A 408 -4.49 -11.92 -6.65
C ASN A 408 -3.16 -11.16 -6.53
N VAL A 409 -2.32 -11.20 -7.57
CA VAL A 409 -1.04 -10.49 -7.64
C VAL A 409 -1.04 -9.57 -8.85
N VAL A 410 -0.33 -8.46 -8.76
CA VAL A 410 -0.10 -7.57 -9.90
C VAL A 410 0.97 -8.19 -10.80
N HIS A 411 0.63 -8.40 -12.07
CA HIS A 411 1.51 -8.96 -13.10
C HIS A 411 1.81 -7.93 -14.19
N GLY A 412 2.90 -8.14 -14.95
CA GLY A 412 3.40 -7.25 -16.00
C GLY A 412 3.96 -5.91 -15.54
N GLY A 413 4.47 -5.14 -16.50
CA GLY A 413 5.15 -3.86 -16.24
C GLY A 413 6.37 -4.05 -15.34
N ALA A 414 6.70 -3.02 -14.55
CA ALA A 414 7.89 -3.01 -13.69
C ALA A 414 7.84 -4.04 -12.54
N PHE A 415 6.75 -4.79 -12.43
CA PHE A 415 6.55 -5.84 -11.44
C PHE A 415 7.13 -7.19 -11.90
N GLU A 416 7.36 -7.38 -13.21
CA GLU A 416 7.98 -8.58 -13.77
C GLU A 416 9.51 -8.42 -13.86
N GLY A 417 10.25 -9.51 -13.62
CA GLY A 417 11.72 -9.52 -13.83
C GLY A 417 12.59 -9.06 -12.66
N TYR A 418 12.03 -8.53 -11.57
CA TYR A 418 12.86 -8.10 -10.43
C TYR A 418 13.59 -9.24 -9.69
N ASN A 419 12.99 -10.44 -9.64
CA ASN A 419 13.63 -11.64 -9.07
C ASN A 419 14.36 -12.50 -10.13
N GLU A 420 14.09 -12.30 -11.42
CA GLU A 420 14.55 -13.20 -12.49
C GLU A 420 15.47 -12.54 -13.52
N SER A 421 15.68 -11.21 -13.44
CA SER A 421 16.62 -10.53 -14.33
C SER A 421 18.02 -11.14 -14.19
N PRO A 422 18.72 -11.46 -15.30
CA PRO A 422 20.14 -11.82 -15.29
C PRO A 422 21.05 -10.74 -14.67
N PHE A 423 20.50 -9.57 -14.32
CA PHE A 423 21.20 -8.41 -13.73
C PHE A 423 20.61 -7.95 -12.38
N GLY A 424 19.73 -8.73 -11.75
CA GLY A 424 19.10 -8.38 -10.46
C GLY A 424 20.05 -8.47 -9.25
N ILE A 425 19.70 -7.78 -8.17
CA ILE A 425 20.48 -7.66 -6.91
C ILE A 425 21.12 -9.00 -6.49
N GLY A 426 22.44 -8.98 -6.30
CA GLY A 426 23.24 -10.15 -5.95
C GLY A 426 24.00 -10.71 -7.15
N LYS A 427 23.48 -10.63 -8.38
CA LYS A 427 24.16 -11.16 -9.57
C LYS A 427 25.44 -10.39 -9.87
N GLY A 428 26.58 -11.09 -9.85
CA GLY A 428 27.91 -10.52 -10.04
C GLY A 428 28.66 -10.14 -8.75
N GLU A 429 28.02 -10.19 -7.58
CA GLU A 429 28.64 -9.90 -6.28
C GLU A 429 28.46 -11.06 -5.29
N GLY A 430 29.38 -11.19 -4.33
CA GLY A 430 29.34 -12.28 -3.36
C GLY A 430 29.28 -13.67 -4.02
N ILE A 431 28.22 -14.43 -3.73
CA ILE A 431 28.06 -15.82 -4.22
C ILE A 431 27.71 -15.92 -5.71
N ASP A 432 27.08 -14.91 -6.30
CA ASP A 432 26.80 -14.89 -7.73
C ASP A 432 27.92 -14.19 -8.53
N ALA A 433 29.07 -13.89 -7.92
CA ALA A 433 30.25 -13.41 -8.62
C ALA A 433 30.69 -14.45 -9.69
N GLY A 434 30.94 -13.98 -10.92
CA GLY A 434 31.28 -14.83 -12.07
C GLY A 434 30.14 -15.70 -12.62
N ARG A 435 28.90 -15.50 -12.17
CA ARG A 435 27.75 -16.24 -12.70
C ARG A 435 27.49 -15.83 -14.16
N GLY A 436 27.67 -16.77 -15.08
CA GLY A 436 27.55 -16.54 -16.54
C GLY A 436 28.88 -16.24 -17.24
N GLU A 437 30.00 -16.17 -16.51
CA GLU A 437 31.34 -16.13 -17.10
C GLU A 437 31.76 -17.53 -17.58
N HIS A 438 32.52 -17.58 -18.68
CA HIS A 438 33.05 -18.84 -19.20
C HIS A 438 34.16 -19.42 -18.31
N GLU A 439 34.87 -18.56 -17.58
CA GLU A 439 35.97 -18.92 -16.70
C GLU A 439 35.49 -19.01 -15.25
N TRP A 440 36.11 -19.89 -14.46
CA TRP A 440 35.77 -20.03 -13.05
C TRP A 440 36.32 -18.83 -12.27
N ILE A 441 35.45 -18.05 -11.63
CA ILE A 441 35.82 -16.78 -10.97
C ILE A 441 36.96 -16.93 -9.95
N VAL A 442 37.01 -18.07 -9.27
CA VAL A 442 38.04 -18.40 -8.27
C VAL A 442 39.42 -18.59 -8.91
N ALA A 443 39.49 -18.88 -10.21
CA ALA A 443 40.75 -19.03 -10.94
C ALA A 443 41.63 -17.76 -10.90
N GLN A 444 41.00 -16.58 -10.81
CA GLN A 444 41.71 -15.30 -10.71
C GLN A 444 42.47 -15.15 -9.38
N GLU A 445 41.97 -15.78 -8.31
CA GLU A 445 42.54 -15.72 -6.95
C GLU A 445 43.35 -16.97 -6.61
N GLN A 446 43.24 -18.02 -7.44
CA GLN A 446 43.88 -19.31 -7.28
C GLN A 446 45.40 -19.20 -7.05
N PRO A 447 46.19 -18.34 -7.74
CA PRO A 447 47.62 -18.24 -7.49
C PRO A 447 47.99 -17.84 -6.05
N GLU A 448 47.21 -16.94 -5.43
CA GLU A 448 47.41 -16.54 -4.04
C GLU A 448 47.08 -17.69 -3.09
N PHE A 449 45.95 -18.37 -3.33
CA PHE A 449 45.50 -19.47 -2.48
C PHE A 449 46.40 -20.71 -2.61
N ASN A 450 46.93 -20.98 -3.80
CA ASN A 450 47.87 -22.06 -4.08
C ASN A 450 49.17 -21.90 -3.30
N THR A 451 49.69 -20.66 -3.22
CA THR A 451 50.88 -20.37 -2.42
C THR A 451 50.68 -20.74 -0.95
N ARG A 452 49.46 -20.55 -0.42
CA ARG A 452 49.11 -20.95 0.96
C ARG A 452 48.86 -22.46 1.06
N PHE A 453 48.28 -23.08 0.04
CA PHE A 453 48.05 -24.52 -0.04
C PHE A 453 49.37 -25.29 0.07
N ASP A 454 50.39 -24.89 -0.68
CA ASP A 454 51.69 -25.56 -0.70
C ASP A 454 52.39 -25.50 0.67
N GLN A 455 52.19 -24.41 1.42
CA GLN A 455 52.72 -24.25 2.78
C GLN A 455 52.08 -25.20 3.80
N LEU A 456 50.91 -25.76 3.49
CA LEU A 456 50.22 -26.74 4.34
C LEU A 456 50.74 -28.17 4.14
N ASN A 457 51.75 -28.37 3.28
CA ASN A 457 52.37 -29.65 2.96
C ASN A 457 51.34 -30.73 2.53
N PRO A 458 50.67 -30.53 1.38
CA PRO A 458 49.70 -31.50 0.86
C PRO A 458 50.36 -32.86 0.60
N VAL A 459 49.62 -33.94 0.88
CA VAL A 459 50.02 -35.32 0.57
C VAL A 459 49.15 -35.79 -0.59
N ASP A 460 49.79 -36.29 -1.66
CA ASP A 460 49.11 -36.69 -2.90
C ASP A 460 48.18 -35.61 -3.48
N GLY A 461 48.59 -34.34 -3.35
CA GLY A 461 47.84 -33.19 -3.87
C GLY A 461 46.61 -32.79 -3.03
N LYS A 462 46.44 -33.34 -1.81
CA LYS A 462 45.34 -33.01 -0.90
C LYS A 462 45.83 -32.64 0.49
N ILE A 463 45.07 -31.78 1.19
CA ILE A 463 45.26 -31.49 2.61
C ILE A 463 44.18 -32.16 3.45
N SER A 464 44.57 -32.64 4.63
CA SER A 464 43.61 -33.22 5.58
C SER A 464 42.65 -32.18 6.14
N GLY A 465 41.43 -32.59 6.51
CA GLY A 465 40.48 -31.69 7.16
C GLY A 465 40.97 -31.08 8.47
N ALA A 466 41.89 -31.74 9.19
CA ALA A 466 42.54 -31.17 10.38
C ALA A 466 43.47 -30.00 10.02
N ALA A 467 44.27 -30.14 8.97
CA ALA A 467 45.18 -29.09 8.48
C ALA A 467 44.38 -27.90 7.93
N ALA A 468 43.38 -28.16 7.09
CA ALA A 468 42.49 -27.14 6.56
C ALA A 468 41.76 -26.38 7.68
N LYS A 469 41.16 -27.09 8.64
CA LYS A 469 40.47 -26.47 9.78
C LYS A 469 41.38 -25.54 10.59
N SER A 470 42.63 -25.95 10.83
CA SER A 470 43.60 -25.13 11.57
C SER A 470 43.87 -23.79 10.87
N GLU A 471 43.80 -23.77 9.54
CA GLU A 471 43.99 -22.55 8.76
C GLU A 471 42.71 -21.72 8.68
N LEU A 472 41.57 -22.33 8.36
CA LEU A 472 40.28 -21.64 8.20
C LEU A 472 39.85 -20.89 9.48
N VAL A 473 40.18 -21.41 10.67
CA VAL A 473 39.89 -20.76 11.96
C VAL A 473 40.59 -19.41 12.12
N LYS A 474 41.71 -19.16 11.42
CA LYS A 474 42.43 -17.88 11.48
C LYS A 474 41.63 -16.72 10.89
N SER A 475 40.61 -16.99 10.07
CA SER A 475 39.66 -15.99 9.56
C SER A 475 38.80 -15.31 10.64
N LYS A 476 38.76 -15.87 11.87
CA LYS A 476 37.94 -15.41 13.00
C LYS A 476 36.42 -15.47 12.76
N LEU A 477 35.98 -16.21 11.74
CA LEU A 477 34.55 -16.48 11.52
C LEU A 477 34.01 -17.48 12.57
N PRO A 478 32.70 -17.43 12.91
CA PRO A 478 32.09 -18.40 13.81
C PRO A 478 32.22 -19.85 13.30
N ASN A 479 32.38 -20.81 14.21
CA ASN A 479 32.50 -22.24 13.84
C ASN A 479 31.32 -22.77 13.02
N SER A 480 30.11 -22.23 13.21
CA SER A 480 28.94 -22.57 12.40
C SER A 480 29.10 -22.17 10.93
N VAL A 481 29.76 -21.03 10.68
CA VAL A 481 30.07 -20.53 9.33
C VAL A 481 31.19 -21.35 8.71
N LEU A 482 32.27 -21.63 9.45
CA LEU A 482 33.39 -22.44 8.96
C LEU A 482 32.94 -23.87 8.61
N SER A 483 32.05 -24.46 9.41
CA SER A 483 31.44 -25.75 9.10
C SER A 483 30.62 -25.72 7.81
N LYS A 484 29.96 -24.59 7.52
CA LYS A 484 29.19 -24.40 6.29
C LYS A 484 30.12 -24.23 5.08
N VAL A 485 31.20 -23.47 5.21
CA VAL A 485 32.25 -23.35 4.17
C VAL A 485 32.82 -24.73 3.85
N TRP A 486 33.25 -25.49 4.87
CA TRP A 486 33.77 -26.85 4.67
C TRP A 486 32.82 -27.73 3.85
N LYS A 487 31.54 -27.77 4.24
CA LYS A 487 30.52 -28.57 3.56
C LYS A 487 30.29 -28.15 2.10
N LEU A 488 30.49 -26.87 1.78
CA LEU A 488 30.35 -26.34 0.42
C LEU A 488 31.62 -26.56 -0.41
N SER A 489 32.79 -26.61 0.22
CA SER A 489 34.08 -26.73 -0.47
C SER A 489 34.54 -28.16 -0.70
N ASP A 490 34.20 -29.10 0.17
CA ASP A 490 34.45 -30.54 0.01
C ASP A 490 33.39 -31.13 -0.94
N VAL A 491 33.61 -30.91 -2.25
CA VAL A 491 32.63 -31.17 -3.32
C VAL A 491 32.52 -32.67 -3.58
N ASP A 492 33.65 -33.38 -3.58
CA ASP A 492 33.69 -34.85 -3.77
C ASP A 492 33.42 -35.63 -2.47
N LYS A 493 33.33 -34.94 -1.32
CA LYS A 493 32.96 -35.48 0.00
C LYS A 493 33.94 -36.53 0.50
N ASP A 494 35.21 -36.41 0.14
CA ASP A 494 36.25 -37.34 0.56
C ASP A 494 36.89 -36.98 1.92
N GLY A 495 36.49 -35.84 2.50
CA GLY A 495 36.95 -35.38 3.81
C GLY A 495 38.34 -34.73 3.78
N MET A 496 38.89 -34.49 2.59
CA MET A 496 40.13 -33.78 2.33
C MET A 496 39.81 -32.60 1.38
N LEU A 497 40.76 -31.70 1.17
CA LEU A 497 40.61 -30.64 0.16
C LEU A 497 41.78 -30.74 -0.80
N ASP A 498 41.48 -30.86 -2.08
CA ASP A 498 42.47 -30.61 -3.12
C ASP A 498 42.70 -29.10 -3.35
N GLN A 499 43.55 -28.78 -4.32
CA GLN A 499 43.94 -27.42 -4.63
C GLN A 499 42.76 -26.52 -5.07
N ASP A 500 41.81 -27.08 -5.83
CA ASP A 500 40.64 -26.34 -6.30
C ASP A 500 39.65 -26.13 -5.15
N GLU A 501 39.40 -27.15 -4.35
CA GLU A 501 38.51 -27.07 -3.18
C GLU A 501 39.05 -26.13 -2.11
N TRP A 502 40.37 -26.09 -1.94
CA TRP A 502 41.03 -25.13 -1.08
C TRP A 502 40.84 -23.69 -1.57
N ALA A 503 41.00 -23.45 -2.87
CA ALA A 503 40.76 -22.14 -3.46
C ALA A 503 39.29 -21.72 -3.27
N LEU A 504 38.34 -22.64 -3.49
CA LEU A 504 36.92 -22.42 -3.24
C LEU A 504 36.63 -22.07 -1.77
N ALA A 505 37.25 -22.78 -0.81
CA ALA A 505 37.07 -22.52 0.62
C ALA A 505 37.51 -21.10 1.02
N ASN A 506 38.65 -20.66 0.49
CA ASN A 506 39.18 -19.32 0.76
C ASN A 506 38.32 -18.23 0.10
N HIS A 507 37.82 -18.47 -1.11
CA HIS A 507 36.89 -17.57 -1.79
C HIS A 507 35.57 -17.40 -1.01
N LEU A 508 34.98 -18.49 -0.50
CA LEU A 508 33.76 -18.42 0.33
C LEU A 508 34.01 -17.68 1.65
N ILE A 509 35.18 -17.83 2.26
CA ILE A 509 35.58 -17.03 3.44
C ILE A 509 35.64 -15.55 3.09
N LYS A 510 36.26 -15.20 1.95
CA LYS A 510 36.37 -13.81 1.49
C LYS A 510 34.99 -13.18 1.31
N ILE A 511 34.09 -13.85 0.58
CA ILE A 511 32.70 -13.45 0.41
C ILE A 511 32.02 -13.18 1.76
N LYS A 512 32.24 -14.04 2.74
CA LYS A 512 31.63 -13.90 4.07
C LYS A 512 32.23 -12.75 4.89
N LEU A 513 33.53 -12.48 4.74
CA LEU A 513 34.21 -11.35 5.36
C LEU A 513 33.79 -10.00 4.74
N GLU A 514 33.41 -10.00 3.46
CA GLU A 514 32.85 -8.84 2.75
C GLU A 514 31.38 -8.55 3.11
N GLY A 515 30.77 -9.39 3.96
CA GLY A 515 29.42 -9.19 4.49
C GLY A 515 28.31 -9.90 3.72
N HIS A 516 28.64 -10.75 2.75
CA HIS A 516 27.66 -11.54 2.01
C HIS A 516 27.33 -12.86 2.73
N ASP A 517 26.13 -13.40 2.50
CA ASP A 517 25.73 -14.69 3.06
C ASP A 517 26.13 -15.87 2.17
N LEU A 518 26.45 -16.99 2.82
CA LEU A 518 26.76 -18.25 2.14
C LEU A 518 25.47 -18.97 1.72
N PRO A 519 25.44 -19.65 0.56
CA PRO A 519 24.25 -20.31 0.04
C PRO A 519 23.99 -21.60 0.81
N SER A 520 22.78 -22.16 0.72
CA SER A 520 22.49 -23.48 1.32
C SER A 520 23.19 -24.61 0.57
N GLU A 521 23.40 -24.44 -0.74
CA GLU A 521 24.02 -25.39 -1.66
C GLU A 521 24.97 -24.63 -2.58
N LEU A 522 26.02 -25.28 -3.07
CA LEU A 522 27.02 -24.64 -3.92
C LEU A 522 26.44 -24.41 -5.33
N PRO A 523 26.39 -23.16 -5.84
CA PRO A 523 25.94 -22.89 -7.21
C PRO A 523 26.88 -23.49 -8.26
N GLU A 524 26.33 -23.90 -9.41
CA GLU A 524 27.08 -24.56 -10.49
C GLU A 524 28.30 -23.77 -10.98
N HIS A 525 28.20 -22.43 -11.05
CA HIS A 525 29.28 -21.58 -11.54
C HIS A 525 30.47 -21.52 -10.57
N LEU A 526 30.26 -21.82 -9.28
CA LEU A 526 31.34 -21.91 -8.28
C LEU A 526 31.93 -23.33 -8.15
N ILE A 527 31.33 -24.35 -8.77
CA ILE A 527 31.89 -25.70 -8.78
C ILE A 527 33.20 -25.67 -9.58
N PRO A 528 34.32 -26.18 -9.00
CA PRO A 528 35.58 -26.32 -9.72
C PRO A 528 35.39 -27.00 -11.08
N PRO A 529 36.00 -26.50 -12.17
CA PRO A 529 35.84 -27.10 -13.49
C PRO A 529 36.17 -28.59 -13.53
N SER A 530 37.14 -29.03 -12.73
CA SER A 530 37.55 -30.43 -12.55
C SER A 530 36.46 -31.33 -11.94
N LYS A 531 35.47 -30.77 -11.24
CA LYS A 531 34.42 -31.49 -10.49
C LYS A 531 33.00 -31.27 -11.03
N ARG A 532 32.84 -30.58 -12.16
CA ARG A 532 31.52 -30.37 -12.79
C ARG A 532 30.99 -31.69 -13.36
N GLY A 533 29.83 -32.13 -12.86
CA GLY A 533 29.14 -33.34 -13.36
C GLY A 533 29.50 -34.66 -12.66
N MET A 534 30.16 -34.59 -11.49
CA MET A 534 30.38 -35.74 -10.60
C MET A 534 29.17 -36.09 -9.73
#